data_AF-A0AA36JMH6-F1
#
_entry.id   AF-A0AA36JMH6-F1
#
_cell.length_a   1.000
_cell.length_b   1.000
_cell.length_c   1.000
_cell.angle_alpha   90.00
_cell.angle_beta   90.00
_cell.angle_gamma   90.00
#
_symmetry.space_group_name_H-M   'P 1'
#
loop_
_entity.id
_entity.type
_entity.pdbx_description
1 polymer ?
#
loop_
_entity_poly.entity_id
_entity_poly.type
_entity_poly.pdbx_seq_one_letter_code
_entity_poly.pdbx_strand_id
1 'polypeptide(L)'
;MRPPESTVWECHGTGTSLGDPIEVGAIRKVQIKEPRQEPLLIASSKSNLGHLEGSAAAIAMNKCILIVMHAQALPTQHVKTLNPHLDHAAFDAVYSTEHTAYKYAQGHCQVSSFGVGGTNGHAIFWGEKAQPDVDFRRVFLRKIMKATPPIVTEGATDPALWDYRGLDYKATMGDSYKVCLEKDPLTGEETVSFEKEQVKEDPAEFYSTTGNHNDWDVDRMQEGNVPGLYWQDIPVPEGGMLEFRILVDGDADKNIGPEDTTSKPLAAIKGPDKELRTSWLVEGSPGSILRVEFLTCTKDLHSSIKPRSISWVPVS
;
A
#
# COMPACT_ATOMS: atom_id res chain seq x y z
N MET A 1 -21.50 -25.30 19.88
CA MET A 1 -20.12 -24.98 20.27
C MET A 1 -20.04 -25.06 21.79
N ARG A 2 -19.08 -25.83 22.31
CA ARG A 2 -18.78 -26.00 23.74
C ARG A 2 -17.60 -25.13 24.14
N PRO A 3 -17.43 -24.77 25.42
CA PRO A 3 -16.33 -23.91 25.86
C PRO A 3 -14.94 -24.36 25.37
N PRO A 4 -14.55 -25.65 25.44
CA PRO A 4 -13.22 -26.10 24.98
C PRO A 4 -12.99 -25.95 23.46
N GLU A 5 -14.05 -25.78 22.66
CA GLU A 5 -13.96 -25.57 21.21
C GLU A 5 -13.57 -24.12 20.85
N SER A 6 -13.54 -23.22 21.85
CA SER A 6 -13.10 -21.82 21.71
C SER A 6 -11.60 -21.74 21.45
N THR A 7 -11.19 -21.23 20.29
CA THR A 7 -9.77 -21.04 19.97
C THR A 7 -9.28 -19.67 20.40
N VAL A 8 -10.00 -18.61 20.01
CA VAL A 8 -9.64 -17.23 20.32
C VAL A 8 -10.83 -16.47 20.92
N TRP A 9 -10.57 -15.64 21.92
CA TRP A 9 -11.50 -14.69 22.48
C TRP A 9 -11.00 -13.26 22.23
N GLU A 10 -11.64 -12.57 21.30
CA GLU A 10 -11.51 -11.12 21.10
C GLU A 10 -12.37 -10.43 22.15
N CYS A 11 -11.68 -9.87 23.15
CA CYS A 11 -12.27 -9.18 24.28
C CYS A 11 -12.68 -7.76 23.92
N HIS A 12 -13.69 -7.27 24.62
CA HIS A 12 -14.01 -5.86 24.67
C HIS A 12 -12.77 -5.08 25.12
N GLY A 13 -12.08 -5.51 26.18
CA GLY A 13 -10.66 -5.24 26.44
C GLY A 13 -10.25 -3.78 26.25
N THR A 14 -10.90 -2.87 26.98
CA THR A 14 -10.67 -1.43 26.85
C THR A 14 -9.47 -0.92 27.63
N GLY A 15 -8.77 -1.79 28.36
CA GLY A 15 -7.65 -1.42 29.20
C GLY A 15 -8.09 -0.80 30.52
N THR A 16 -9.36 -1.00 30.92
CA THR A 16 -9.89 -0.40 32.15
C THR A 16 -9.47 -1.24 33.35
N SER A 17 -9.00 -0.57 34.41
CA SER A 17 -8.49 -1.24 35.62
C SER A 17 -9.53 -2.13 36.30
N LEU A 18 -10.81 -1.76 36.21
CA LEU A 18 -11.94 -2.51 36.77
C LEU A 18 -12.66 -3.39 35.74
N GLY A 19 -12.88 -2.91 34.51
CA GLY A 19 -13.67 -3.64 33.51
C GLY A 19 -12.96 -4.88 32.98
N ASP A 20 -11.65 -4.81 32.74
CA ASP A 20 -10.89 -5.94 32.21
C ASP A 20 -10.89 -7.15 33.18
N PRO A 21 -10.67 -6.99 34.51
CA PRO A 21 -10.89 -8.07 35.49
C PRO A 21 -12.29 -8.68 35.47
N ILE A 22 -13.33 -7.86 35.33
CA ILE A 22 -14.73 -8.33 35.29
C ILE A 22 -14.97 -9.16 34.02
N GLU A 23 -14.48 -8.69 32.87
CA GLU A 23 -14.60 -9.39 31.61
C GLU A 23 -13.88 -10.75 31.65
N VAL A 24 -12.62 -10.78 32.06
CA VAL A 24 -11.86 -12.03 32.15
C VAL A 24 -12.44 -12.98 33.18
N GLY A 25 -12.97 -12.47 34.31
CA GLY A 25 -13.71 -13.27 35.27
C GLY A 25 -14.97 -13.91 34.69
N ALA A 26 -15.69 -13.20 33.80
CA ALA A 26 -16.85 -13.75 33.10
C ALA A 26 -16.45 -14.84 32.09
N ILE A 27 -15.38 -14.62 31.33
CA ILE A 27 -14.80 -15.61 30.41
C ILE A 27 -14.43 -16.88 31.17
N ARG A 28 -13.67 -16.73 32.27
CA ARG A 28 -13.26 -17.83 33.14
C ARG A 28 -14.45 -18.67 33.60
N LYS A 29 -15.52 -18.05 34.10
CA LYS A 29 -16.72 -18.76 34.60
C LYS A 29 -17.37 -19.65 33.55
N VAL A 30 -17.24 -19.32 32.27
CA VAL A 30 -17.74 -20.14 31.16
C VAL A 30 -16.73 -21.21 30.79
N GLN A 31 -15.46 -20.83 30.67
CA GLN A 31 -14.39 -21.68 30.13
C GLN A 31 -13.91 -22.76 31.09
N ILE A 32 -14.04 -22.56 32.41
CA ILE A 32 -13.63 -23.55 33.42
C ILE A 32 -14.61 -24.73 33.57
N LYS A 33 -15.80 -24.66 32.94
CA LYS A 33 -16.84 -25.68 33.10
C LYS A 33 -16.47 -27.04 32.51
N GLU A 34 -15.62 -27.04 31.51
CA GLU A 34 -15.12 -28.24 30.85
C GLU A 34 -13.60 -28.13 30.68
N PRO A 35 -12.84 -29.21 30.86
CA PRO A 35 -11.40 -29.21 30.63
C PRO A 35 -11.10 -28.97 29.14
N ARG A 36 -10.00 -28.27 28.86
CA ARG A 36 -9.54 -27.98 27.50
C ARG A 36 -8.13 -28.54 27.27
N GLN A 37 -7.83 -28.94 26.04
CA GLN A 37 -6.51 -29.48 25.68
C GLN A 37 -5.51 -28.39 25.28
N GLU A 38 -6.01 -27.33 24.65
CA GLU A 38 -5.21 -26.19 24.18
C GLU A 38 -5.67 -24.94 24.91
N PRO A 39 -4.79 -24.04 25.34
CA PRO A 39 -5.17 -22.83 26.07
C PRO A 39 -6.06 -21.90 25.22
N LEU A 40 -6.93 -21.13 25.88
CA LEU A 40 -7.69 -20.07 25.21
C LEU A 40 -6.76 -18.93 24.86
N LEU A 41 -6.74 -18.51 23.60
CA LEU A 41 -6.00 -17.30 23.22
C LEU A 41 -6.89 -16.08 23.46
N ILE A 42 -6.47 -15.20 24.36
CA ILE A 42 -7.16 -13.95 24.67
C ILE A 42 -6.48 -12.82 23.92
N ALA A 43 -7.27 -11.99 23.24
CA ALA A 43 -6.75 -10.84 22.52
C ALA A 43 -7.73 -9.66 22.51
N SER A 44 -7.25 -8.45 22.20
CA SER A 44 -8.12 -7.32 21.86
C SER A 44 -7.54 -6.48 20.73
N SER A 45 -8.37 -6.18 19.73
CA SER A 45 -8.07 -5.29 18.61
C SER A 45 -7.82 -3.84 19.05
N LYS A 46 -8.38 -3.43 20.19
CA LYS A 46 -8.23 -2.07 20.73
C LYS A 46 -6.80 -1.76 21.14
N SER A 47 -6.01 -2.78 21.48
CA SER A 47 -4.57 -2.61 21.71
C SER A 47 -3.81 -2.20 20.44
N ASN A 48 -4.33 -2.52 19.26
CA ASN A 48 -3.70 -2.23 17.97
C ASN A 48 -4.19 -0.90 17.37
N LEU A 49 -5.50 -0.63 17.47
CA LEU A 49 -6.17 0.45 16.72
C LEU A 49 -6.88 1.47 17.61
N GLY A 50 -6.79 1.32 18.94
CA GLY A 50 -7.56 2.12 19.90
C GLY A 50 -9.03 1.71 19.98
N HIS A 51 -9.79 2.39 20.84
CA HIS A 51 -11.22 2.15 20.98
C HIS A 51 -12.00 3.00 19.98
N LEU A 52 -12.45 2.38 18.89
CA LEU A 52 -13.17 3.05 17.81
C LEU A 52 -14.69 3.18 18.07
N GLU A 53 -15.08 3.28 19.34
CA GLU A 53 -16.48 3.39 19.80
C GLU A 53 -17.47 2.48 19.03
N GLY A 54 -18.42 3.07 18.28
CA GLY A 54 -19.44 2.35 17.52
C GLY A 54 -18.88 1.40 16.44
N SER A 55 -17.64 1.59 16.00
CA SER A 55 -16.96 0.72 15.04
C SER A 55 -16.10 -0.35 15.70
N ALA A 56 -15.95 -0.36 17.03
CA ALA A 56 -15.08 -1.30 17.73
C ALA A 56 -15.45 -2.76 17.47
N ALA A 57 -16.75 -3.07 17.45
CA ALA A 57 -17.24 -4.43 17.16
C ALA A 57 -16.94 -4.85 15.72
N ALA A 58 -17.13 -3.98 14.73
CA ALA A 58 -16.87 -4.30 13.33
C ALA A 58 -15.39 -4.65 13.08
N ILE A 59 -14.48 -3.91 13.73
CA ILE A 59 -13.04 -4.17 13.65
C ILE A 59 -12.66 -5.48 14.35
N ALA A 60 -13.23 -5.76 15.52
CA ALA A 60 -13.06 -7.03 16.20
C ALA A 60 -13.55 -8.23 15.34
N MET A 61 -14.72 -8.09 14.71
CA MET A 61 -15.27 -9.10 13.79
C MET A 61 -14.34 -9.32 12.59
N ASN A 62 -13.84 -8.26 11.96
CA ASN A 62 -12.84 -8.37 10.89
C ASN A 62 -11.56 -9.06 11.35
N LYS A 63 -11.07 -8.74 12.56
CA LYS A 63 -9.93 -9.42 13.18
C LYS A 63 -10.19 -10.93 13.33
N CYS A 64 -11.37 -11.32 13.81
CA CYS A 64 -11.76 -12.73 13.93
C CYS A 64 -11.86 -13.46 12.58
N ILE A 65 -12.38 -12.80 11.54
CA ILE A 65 -12.40 -13.36 10.18
C ILE A 65 -10.97 -13.67 9.72
N LEU A 66 -10.03 -12.72 9.89
CA LEU A 66 -8.62 -12.91 9.54
C LEU A 66 -7.97 -14.04 10.36
N ILE A 67 -8.25 -14.10 11.66
CA ILE A 67 -7.74 -15.16 12.54
C ILE A 67 -8.17 -16.55 12.03
N VAL A 68 -9.44 -16.70 11.67
CA VAL A 68 -9.99 -17.96 11.15
C VAL A 68 -9.37 -18.30 9.79
N MET A 69 -9.32 -17.33 8.86
CA MET A 69 -8.78 -17.53 7.52
C MET A 69 -7.31 -18.00 7.52
N HIS A 70 -6.53 -17.54 8.51
CA HIS A 70 -5.10 -17.86 8.64
C HIS A 70 -4.79 -18.95 9.67
N ALA A 71 -5.78 -19.41 10.43
CA ALA A 71 -5.59 -20.26 11.60
C ALA A 71 -4.56 -19.76 12.63
N GLN A 72 -4.54 -18.44 12.84
CA GLN A 72 -3.53 -17.76 13.65
C GLN A 72 -4.15 -16.64 14.50
N ALA A 73 -3.87 -16.65 15.80
CA ALA A 73 -4.16 -15.52 16.68
C ALA A 73 -3.20 -14.36 16.40
N LEU A 74 -3.76 -13.15 16.45
CA LEU A 74 -3.05 -11.91 16.21
C LEU A 74 -2.68 -11.22 17.53
N PRO A 75 -1.47 -10.66 17.65
CA PRO A 75 -0.94 -10.18 18.90
C PRO A 75 -1.70 -8.97 19.43
N THR A 76 -1.92 -8.98 20.75
CA THR A 76 -2.36 -7.86 21.57
C THR A 76 -1.14 -7.10 22.03
N GLN A 77 -1.16 -5.80 21.79
CA GLN A 77 -0.03 -4.92 22.10
C GLN A 77 -0.09 -4.44 23.55
N HIS A 78 1.03 -3.88 24.02
CA HIS A 78 1.17 -3.23 25.34
C HIS A 78 1.03 -4.13 26.57
N VAL A 79 0.93 -5.45 26.40
CA VAL A 79 0.94 -6.41 27.51
C VAL A 79 2.37 -6.65 27.98
N LYS A 80 2.85 -5.82 28.92
CA LYS A 80 4.15 -6.00 29.59
C LYS A 80 4.02 -6.70 30.94
N THR A 81 2.98 -6.37 31.67
CA THR A 81 2.65 -6.92 32.99
C THR A 81 1.15 -7.00 33.09
N LEU A 82 0.64 -8.17 33.50
CA LEU A 82 -0.81 -8.36 33.65
C LEU A 82 -1.32 -7.59 34.86
N ASN A 83 -2.54 -7.07 34.76
CA ASN A 83 -3.24 -6.48 35.89
C ASN A 83 -3.39 -7.56 37.00
N PRO A 84 -2.97 -7.27 38.25
CA PRO A 84 -2.97 -8.25 39.34
C PRO A 84 -4.38 -8.74 39.72
N HIS A 85 -5.43 -8.03 39.32
CA HIS A 85 -6.81 -8.42 39.55
C HIS A 85 -7.36 -9.36 38.45
N LEU A 86 -6.59 -9.66 37.40
CA LEU A 86 -6.98 -10.65 36.40
C LEU A 86 -6.84 -12.06 36.96
N ASP A 87 -7.95 -12.80 37.06
CA ASP A 87 -8.03 -14.24 37.39
C ASP A 87 -7.45 -15.14 36.28
N HIS A 88 -6.37 -14.72 35.63
CA HIS A 88 -5.80 -15.37 34.44
C HIS A 88 -5.20 -16.75 34.73
N ALA A 89 -4.62 -16.96 35.91
CA ALA A 89 -4.04 -18.25 36.30
C ALA A 89 -5.10 -19.29 36.71
N ALA A 90 -6.37 -18.89 36.80
CA ALA A 90 -7.43 -19.74 37.31
C ALA A 90 -8.22 -20.49 36.22
N PHE A 91 -7.75 -20.44 34.97
CA PHE A 91 -8.17 -21.28 33.84
C PHE A 91 -7.09 -21.26 32.75
N ASP A 92 -7.09 -22.25 31.85
CA ASP A 92 -6.07 -22.37 30.80
C ASP A 92 -6.29 -21.32 29.69
N ALA A 93 -5.69 -20.15 29.87
CA ALA A 93 -5.72 -19.05 28.91
C ALA A 93 -4.37 -18.33 28.82
N VAL A 94 -4.07 -17.82 27.62
CA VAL A 94 -2.86 -17.09 27.29
C VAL A 94 -3.24 -15.80 26.58
N TYR A 95 -2.70 -14.66 27.04
CA TYR A 95 -2.80 -13.41 26.31
C TYR A 95 -1.82 -13.45 25.14
N SER A 96 -2.34 -13.44 23.92
CA SER A 96 -1.51 -13.54 22.72
C SER A 96 -0.72 -12.24 22.54
N THR A 97 0.57 -12.24 22.87
CA THR A 97 1.51 -11.13 22.64
C THR A 97 2.31 -11.28 21.35
N GLU A 98 2.25 -12.46 20.75
CA GLU A 98 2.93 -12.83 19.50
C GLU A 98 1.93 -13.46 18.52
N HIS A 99 2.34 -13.58 17.26
CA HIS A 99 1.59 -14.37 16.28
C HIS A 99 1.63 -15.84 16.68
N THR A 100 0.47 -16.41 17.00
CA THR A 100 0.37 -17.80 17.48
C THR A 100 -0.57 -18.59 16.58
N ALA A 101 -0.05 -19.61 15.90
CA ALA A 101 -0.90 -20.58 15.21
C ALA A 101 -1.63 -21.43 16.25
N TYR A 102 -2.95 -21.56 16.13
CA TYR A 102 -3.67 -22.56 16.91
C TYR A 102 -3.56 -23.92 16.22
N LYS A 103 -3.56 -25.01 17.02
CA LYS A 103 -3.25 -26.38 16.58
C LYS A 103 -4.07 -26.89 15.40
N TYR A 104 -5.29 -26.40 15.24
CA TYR A 104 -6.26 -26.90 14.28
C TYR A 104 -6.33 -26.00 13.03
N ALA A 105 -6.67 -26.58 11.88
CA ALA A 105 -6.95 -25.81 10.66
C ALA A 105 -8.31 -25.10 10.69
N GLN A 106 -9.13 -25.32 11.72
CA GLN A 106 -10.42 -24.70 11.94
C GLN A 106 -10.50 -24.14 13.35
N GLY A 107 -11.30 -23.11 13.58
CA GLY A 107 -11.38 -22.49 14.90
C GLY A 107 -12.68 -21.75 15.16
N HIS A 108 -13.06 -21.68 16.42
CA HIS A 108 -14.13 -20.82 16.90
C HIS A 108 -13.55 -19.55 17.54
N CYS A 109 -13.71 -18.42 16.86
CA CYS A 109 -13.29 -17.12 17.36
C CYS A 109 -14.50 -16.38 17.93
N GLN A 110 -14.35 -15.84 19.13
CA GLN A 110 -15.41 -15.11 19.82
C GLN A 110 -15.11 -13.62 19.83
N VAL A 111 -16.13 -12.78 19.72
CA VAL A 111 -16.03 -11.33 19.84
C VAL A 111 -16.96 -10.89 20.96
N SER A 112 -16.45 -10.08 21.89
CA SER A 112 -17.25 -9.43 22.93
C SER A 112 -17.13 -7.91 22.81
N SER A 113 -18.25 -7.21 22.90
CA SER A 113 -18.28 -5.74 22.88
C SER A 113 -19.33 -5.21 23.83
N PHE A 114 -18.94 -4.33 24.75
CA PHE A 114 -19.80 -3.82 25.81
C PHE A 114 -19.95 -2.30 25.66
N GLY A 115 -21.19 -1.82 25.59
CA GLY A 115 -21.48 -0.39 25.55
C GLY A 115 -21.53 0.20 26.95
N VAL A 116 -21.18 1.49 27.09
CA VAL A 116 -21.23 2.23 28.38
C VAL A 116 -22.63 2.18 29.02
N GLY A 117 -23.69 2.10 28.22
CA GLY A 117 -25.08 1.95 28.70
C GLY A 117 -25.44 0.56 29.25
N GLY A 118 -24.51 -0.40 29.26
CA GLY A 118 -24.72 -1.77 29.75
C GLY A 118 -25.19 -2.78 28.70
N THR A 119 -25.38 -2.35 27.44
CA THR A 119 -25.71 -3.26 26.33
C THR A 119 -24.49 -4.08 25.95
N ASN A 120 -24.63 -5.41 26.01
CA ASN A 120 -23.55 -6.34 25.70
C ASN A 120 -23.86 -7.10 24.39
N GLY A 121 -22.90 -7.08 23.47
CA GLY A 121 -22.91 -7.90 22.26
C GLY A 121 -21.85 -9.00 22.34
N HIS A 122 -22.21 -10.20 21.91
CA HIS A 122 -21.29 -11.32 21.78
C HIS A 122 -21.58 -12.12 20.51
N ALA A 123 -20.55 -12.44 19.74
CA ALA A 123 -20.67 -13.18 18.50
C ALA A 123 -19.63 -14.30 18.43
N ILE A 124 -20.00 -15.41 17.81
CA ILE A 124 -19.11 -16.56 17.59
C ILE A 124 -18.95 -16.76 16.08
N PHE A 125 -17.71 -16.72 15.63
CA PHE A 125 -17.30 -17.04 14.27
C PHE A 125 -16.75 -18.45 14.24
N TRP A 126 -17.11 -19.20 13.21
CA TRP A 126 -16.48 -20.47 12.89
C TRP A 126 -15.99 -20.42 11.45
N GLY A 127 -14.88 -21.08 11.20
CA GLY A 127 -14.46 -21.42 9.85
C GLY A 127 -13.15 -22.18 9.86
N GLU A 128 -12.65 -22.38 8.66
CA GLU A 128 -11.42 -23.10 8.38
C GLU A 128 -10.41 -22.21 7.65
N LYS A 129 -9.15 -22.62 7.71
CA LYS A 129 -8.03 -21.98 7.06
C LYS A 129 -8.27 -21.97 5.55
N ALA A 130 -8.59 -20.80 5.02
CA ALA A 130 -8.81 -20.59 3.59
C ALA A 130 -7.50 -20.26 2.85
N GLN A 131 -6.49 -19.76 3.57
CA GLN A 131 -5.20 -19.41 2.99
C GLN A 131 -4.33 -20.67 2.84
N PRO A 132 -3.85 -20.99 1.62
CA PRO A 132 -2.95 -22.11 1.42
C PRO A 132 -1.64 -21.87 2.17
N ASP A 133 -1.01 -22.93 2.65
CA ASP A 133 0.34 -22.83 3.20
C ASP A 133 1.28 -22.19 2.17
N VAL A 134 1.96 -21.13 2.58
CA VAL A 134 2.92 -20.47 1.72
C VAL A 134 4.12 -21.41 1.58
N ASP A 135 4.32 -21.92 0.37
CA ASP A 135 5.54 -22.65 0.03
C ASP A 135 6.72 -21.68 0.06
N PHE A 136 7.36 -21.58 1.22
CA PHE A 136 8.53 -20.73 1.44
C PHE A 136 9.67 -21.05 0.48
N ARG A 137 9.82 -22.33 0.07
CA ARG A 137 10.83 -22.71 -0.93
C ARG A 137 10.49 -22.07 -2.27
N ARG A 138 9.23 -22.11 -2.69
CA ARG A 138 8.78 -21.47 -3.94
C ARG A 138 8.95 -19.94 -3.89
N VAL A 139 8.61 -19.30 -2.78
CA VAL A 139 8.80 -17.85 -2.60
C VAL A 139 10.28 -17.48 -2.63
N PHE A 140 11.12 -18.23 -1.92
CA PHE A 140 12.56 -18.05 -1.89
C PHE A 140 13.20 -18.24 -3.27
N LEU A 141 12.85 -19.34 -3.97
CA LEU A 141 13.32 -19.60 -5.34
C LEU A 141 12.89 -18.49 -6.30
N ARG A 142 11.65 -18.01 -6.20
CA ARG A 142 11.19 -16.86 -6.98
C ARG A 142 12.00 -15.60 -6.68
N LYS A 143 12.37 -15.37 -5.42
CA LYS A 143 13.22 -14.24 -5.02
C LYS A 143 14.64 -14.38 -5.60
N ILE A 144 15.23 -15.58 -5.56
CA ILE A 144 16.54 -15.85 -6.17
C ILE A 144 16.50 -15.66 -7.69
N MET A 145 15.50 -16.22 -8.37
CA MET A 145 15.38 -16.10 -9.83
C MET A 145 15.16 -14.65 -10.28
N LYS A 146 14.58 -13.81 -9.41
CA LYS A 146 14.42 -12.36 -9.65
C LYS A 146 15.56 -11.53 -9.10
N ALA A 147 16.48 -12.11 -8.34
CA ALA A 147 17.62 -11.37 -7.82
C ALA A 147 18.50 -10.99 -9.00
N THR A 148 18.94 -9.73 -9.02
CA THR A 148 19.97 -9.31 -9.96
C THR A 148 21.21 -10.19 -9.75
N PRO A 149 21.92 -10.57 -10.84
CA PRO A 149 23.14 -11.35 -10.72
C PRO A 149 24.09 -10.68 -9.71
N PRO A 150 24.71 -11.43 -8.80
CA PRO A 150 25.70 -10.86 -7.91
C PRO A 150 26.82 -10.27 -8.76
N ILE A 151 27.17 -9.01 -8.47
CA ILE A 151 28.32 -8.37 -9.10
C ILE A 151 29.55 -9.08 -8.58
N VAL A 152 30.24 -9.82 -9.45
CA VAL A 152 31.54 -10.43 -9.16
C VAL A 152 32.60 -9.49 -9.70
N THR A 153 33.37 -8.86 -8.82
CA THR A 153 34.57 -8.10 -9.18
C THR A 153 35.74 -9.07 -9.31
N GLU A 154 36.38 -9.12 -10.48
CA GLU A 154 37.64 -9.84 -10.63
C GLU A 154 38.78 -8.93 -10.16
N GLY A 155 39.51 -9.35 -9.13
CA GLY A 155 40.78 -8.73 -8.76
C GLY A 155 40.97 -8.54 -7.27
N ALA A 156 42.01 -9.20 -6.74
CA ALA A 156 42.62 -9.02 -5.42
C ALA A 156 41.86 -9.53 -4.19
N THR A 157 42.64 -10.05 -3.22
CA THR A 157 42.23 -10.41 -1.85
C THR A 157 41.92 -9.20 -0.98
N ASP A 158 42.24 -7.99 -1.44
CA ASP A 158 41.98 -6.73 -0.75
C ASP A 158 40.67 -6.07 -1.26
N PRO A 159 39.63 -5.95 -0.42
CA PRO A 159 38.37 -5.31 -0.79
C PRO A 159 38.50 -3.86 -1.24
N ALA A 160 39.58 -3.16 -0.90
CA ALA A 160 39.81 -1.78 -1.31
C ALA A 160 40.15 -1.62 -2.81
N LEU A 161 40.47 -2.72 -3.50
CA LEU A 161 40.82 -2.75 -4.92
C LEU A 161 39.69 -3.28 -5.81
N TRP A 162 38.52 -3.56 -5.24
CA TRP A 162 37.34 -4.07 -5.95
C TRP A 162 36.61 -2.93 -6.66
N ASP A 163 37.23 -2.38 -7.70
CA ASP A 163 36.56 -1.42 -8.57
C ASP A 163 35.69 -2.16 -9.60
N TYR A 164 34.39 -1.90 -9.54
CA TYR A 164 33.44 -2.40 -10.51
C TYR A 164 33.66 -1.71 -11.87
N ARG A 165 34.10 -2.49 -12.87
CA ARG A 165 34.38 -1.98 -14.23
C ARG A 165 33.32 -2.34 -15.27
N GLY A 166 32.13 -2.76 -14.83
CA GLY A 166 30.99 -3.10 -15.70
C GLY A 166 30.03 -1.93 -15.95
N LEU A 167 28.94 -2.19 -16.67
CA LEU A 167 27.81 -1.26 -16.81
C LEU A 167 27.22 -0.91 -15.44
N ASP A 168 26.90 0.36 -15.17
CA ASP A 168 26.26 0.79 -13.91
C ASP A 168 25.18 -0.23 -13.45
N TYR A 169 25.24 -0.66 -12.19
CA TYR A 169 24.29 -1.61 -11.61
C TYR A 169 22.83 -1.10 -11.63
N LYS A 170 22.64 0.19 -11.91
CA LYS A 170 21.35 0.85 -12.13
C LYS A 170 20.91 0.87 -13.60
N ALA A 171 21.64 0.23 -14.51
CA ALA A 171 21.27 0.18 -15.93
C ALA A 171 19.91 -0.52 -16.11
N THR A 172 19.04 0.09 -16.91
CA THR A 172 17.70 -0.39 -17.22
C THR A 172 17.54 -0.69 -18.71
N MET A 173 16.54 -1.50 -19.08
CA MET A 173 16.24 -1.77 -20.48
C MET A 173 15.85 -0.46 -21.20
N GLY A 174 16.59 -0.12 -22.26
CA GLY A 174 16.41 1.10 -23.05
C GLY A 174 17.50 2.16 -22.84
N ASP A 175 18.37 1.99 -21.83
CA ASP A 175 19.52 2.88 -21.65
C ASP A 175 20.58 2.67 -22.73
N SER A 176 21.03 3.76 -23.35
CA SER A 176 22.18 3.76 -24.27
C SER A 176 23.46 4.12 -23.52
N TYR A 177 24.55 3.41 -23.81
CA TYR A 177 25.86 3.66 -23.21
C TYR A 177 26.92 3.78 -24.30
N LYS A 178 27.83 4.73 -24.12
CA LYS A 178 29.08 4.81 -24.89
C LYS A 178 30.12 3.94 -24.21
N VAL A 179 30.67 3.00 -24.97
CA VAL A 179 31.75 2.12 -24.52
C VAL A 179 33.09 2.74 -24.92
N CYS A 180 33.94 3.04 -23.94
CA CYS A 180 35.27 3.59 -24.15
C CYS A 180 36.31 2.51 -23.87
N LEU A 181 37.22 2.31 -24.82
CA LEU A 181 38.34 1.36 -24.73
C LEU A 181 39.63 2.18 -24.72
N GLU A 182 40.31 2.23 -23.59
CA GLU A 182 41.59 2.91 -23.44
C GLU A 182 42.69 1.88 -23.19
N LYS A 183 43.87 2.12 -23.78
CA LYS A 183 45.04 1.27 -23.59
C LYS A 183 46.16 2.10 -23.02
N ASP A 184 46.58 1.77 -21.81
CA ASP A 184 47.68 2.48 -21.15
C ASP A 184 48.98 2.21 -21.92
N PRO A 185 49.64 3.25 -22.48
CA PRO A 185 50.83 3.08 -23.30
C PRO A 185 52.07 2.61 -22.52
N LEU A 186 52.07 2.69 -21.18
CA LEU A 186 53.20 2.30 -20.34
C LEU A 186 53.08 0.87 -19.80
N THR A 187 51.89 0.44 -19.42
CA THR A 187 51.64 -0.89 -18.84
C THR A 187 51.09 -1.89 -19.85
N GLY A 188 50.56 -1.41 -20.98
CA GLY A 188 49.90 -2.23 -22.00
C GLY A 188 48.51 -2.72 -21.59
N GLU A 189 48.01 -2.29 -20.42
CA GLU A 189 46.73 -2.69 -19.86
C GLU A 189 45.57 -2.06 -20.64
N GLU A 190 44.58 -2.87 -21.00
CA GLU A 190 43.39 -2.45 -21.74
C GLU A 190 42.24 -2.25 -20.74
N THR A 191 41.74 -1.02 -20.64
CA THR A 191 40.65 -0.65 -19.75
C THR A 191 39.39 -0.36 -20.55
N VAL A 192 38.27 -0.95 -20.11
CA VAL A 192 36.93 -0.70 -20.65
C VAL A 192 36.15 0.13 -19.65
N SER A 193 35.52 1.21 -20.11
CA SER A 193 34.59 2.02 -19.30
C SER A 193 33.28 2.27 -20.05
N PHE A 194 32.21 2.50 -19.29
CA PHE A 194 30.87 2.71 -19.80
C PHE A 194 30.35 4.07 -19.34
N GLU A 195 30.07 4.98 -20.27
CA GLU A 195 29.46 6.28 -20.00
C GLU A 195 27.99 6.24 -20.46
N LYS A 196 27.04 6.47 -19.55
CA LYS A 196 25.61 6.51 -19.91
C LYS A 196 25.34 7.72 -20.79
N GLU A 197 24.77 7.50 -21.97
CA GLU A 197 24.24 8.61 -22.78
C GLU A 197 23.00 9.15 -22.07
N GLN A 198 23.13 10.35 -21.50
CA GLN A 198 21.98 11.07 -20.99
C GLN A 198 21.17 11.56 -22.18
N VAL A 199 20.03 10.92 -22.44
CA VAL A 199 18.98 11.52 -23.24
C VAL A 199 18.60 12.80 -22.51
N LYS A 200 18.93 13.97 -23.10
CA LYS A 200 18.39 15.26 -22.66
C LYS A 200 16.89 15.24 -22.94
N GLU A 201 16.11 14.63 -22.06
CA GLU A 201 14.74 15.05 -21.89
C GLU A 201 14.82 16.41 -21.19
N ASP A 202 14.66 17.48 -21.97
CA ASP A 202 14.47 18.79 -21.38
C ASP A 202 13.25 18.70 -20.45
N PRO A 203 13.39 19.11 -19.17
CA PRO A 203 12.27 19.11 -18.26
C PRO A 203 11.19 20.03 -18.82
N ALA A 204 9.94 19.54 -18.84
CA ALA A 204 8.80 20.36 -19.23
C ALA A 204 8.79 21.64 -18.39
N GLU A 205 8.75 22.79 -19.06
CA GLU A 205 8.72 24.10 -18.40
C GLU A 205 7.31 24.42 -17.89
N PHE A 206 6.27 23.93 -18.57
CA PHE A 206 4.87 24.06 -18.14
C PHE A 206 3.96 23.02 -18.80
N TYR A 207 2.75 22.89 -18.26
CA TYR A 207 1.67 22.09 -18.85
C TYR A 207 0.50 22.98 -19.25
N SER A 208 -0.24 22.55 -20.27
CA SER A 208 -1.41 23.25 -20.78
C SER A 208 -2.58 22.28 -20.96
N THR A 209 -3.82 22.74 -20.81
CA THR A 209 -4.99 21.97 -21.20
C THR A 209 -5.46 22.36 -22.60
N THR A 210 -6.00 21.39 -23.33
CA THR A 210 -6.65 21.58 -24.62
C THR A 210 -7.93 20.76 -24.66
N GLY A 211 -9.02 21.30 -25.19
CA GLY A 211 -10.30 20.60 -25.21
C GLY A 211 -11.47 21.40 -25.76
N ASN A 212 -12.68 20.90 -25.57
CA ASN A 212 -13.88 21.57 -26.09
C ASN A 212 -14.22 22.90 -25.41
N HIS A 213 -13.61 23.21 -24.27
CA HIS A 213 -13.78 24.46 -23.54
C HIS A 213 -13.01 25.64 -24.18
N ASN A 214 -12.01 25.35 -25.00
CA ASN A 214 -11.16 26.35 -25.66
C ASN A 214 -11.00 26.07 -27.16
N ASP A 215 -11.96 25.39 -27.79
CA ASP A 215 -11.93 25.02 -29.21
C ASP A 215 -10.66 24.24 -29.62
N TRP A 216 -10.12 23.42 -28.72
CA TRP A 216 -8.86 22.69 -28.87
C TRP A 216 -7.62 23.59 -29.03
N ASP A 217 -7.69 24.81 -28.52
CA ASP A 217 -6.54 25.70 -28.38
C ASP A 217 -5.69 25.30 -27.16
N VAL A 218 -4.60 26.03 -26.92
CA VAL A 218 -3.67 25.80 -25.82
C VAL A 218 -3.95 26.80 -24.70
N ASP A 219 -4.38 26.32 -23.53
CA ASP A 219 -4.53 27.16 -22.34
C ASP A 219 -3.60 26.68 -21.22
N ARG A 220 -2.84 27.60 -20.62
CA ARG A 220 -1.72 27.27 -19.73
C ARG A 220 -2.22 26.99 -18.31
N MET A 221 -1.78 25.87 -17.73
CA MET A 221 -2.05 25.54 -16.33
C MET A 221 -1.19 26.38 -15.39
N GLN A 222 -1.75 26.69 -14.23
CA GLN A 222 -1.05 27.37 -13.14
C GLN A 222 -0.26 26.36 -12.30
N GLU A 223 0.88 26.78 -11.75
CA GLU A 223 1.63 25.98 -10.78
C GLU A 223 0.93 26.01 -9.41
N GLY A 224 0.81 24.84 -8.79
CA GLY A 224 0.26 24.68 -7.46
C GLY A 224 1.32 24.87 -6.37
N ASN A 225 0.87 24.86 -5.11
CA ASN A 225 1.74 25.01 -3.93
C ASN A 225 2.66 23.79 -3.69
N VAL A 226 2.40 22.66 -4.36
CA VAL A 226 3.17 21.43 -4.25
C VAL A 226 4.04 21.27 -5.50
N PRO A 227 5.34 20.95 -5.36
CA PRO A 227 6.20 20.73 -6.52
C PRO A 227 5.63 19.68 -7.48
N GLY A 228 5.47 20.05 -8.75
CA GLY A 228 4.92 19.17 -9.79
C GLY A 228 3.40 19.11 -9.86
N LEU A 229 2.68 19.87 -9.03
CA LEU A 229 1.23 20.07 -9.16
C LEU A 229 0.95 21.24 -10.10
N TYR A 230 0.13 21.01 -11.10
CA TYR A 230 -0.39 22.01 -12.03
C TYR A 230 -1.91 21.99 -11.97
N TRP A 231 -2.57 23.14 -12.04
CA TRP A 231 -4.02 23.21 -11.96
C TRP A 231 -4.59 24.30 -12.85
N GLN A 232 -5.86 24.15 -13.24
CA GLN A 232 -6.58 25.14 -14.01
C GLN A 232 -8.08 25.05 -13.73
N ASP A 233 -8.71 26.22 -13.63
CA ASP A 233 -10.15 26.33 -13.44
C ASP A 233 -10.81 26.44 -14.83
N ILE A 234 -11.52 25.39 -15.24
CA ILE A 234 -12.12 25.26 -16.57
C ILE A 234 -13.65 25.34 -16.44
N PRO A 235 -14.33 26.25 -17.16
CA PRO A 235 -15.78 26.29 -17.18
C PRO A 235 -16.35 25.10 -17.98
N VAL A 236 -17.39 24.47 -17.45
CA VAL A 236 -18.10 23.39 -18.15
C VAL A 236 -18.90 23.98 -19.31
N PRO A 237 -18.70 23.50 -20.56
CA PRO A 237 -19.42 23.98 -21.73
C PRO A 237 -20.95 23.80 -21.62
N GLU A 238 -21.72 24.50 -22.46
CA GLU A 238 -23.19 24.44 -22.47
C GLU A 238 -23.76 23.01 -22.61
N GLY A 239 -22.99 22.12 -23.26
CA GLY A 239 -23.33 20.70 -23.40
C GLY A 239 -23.20 19.84 -22.14
N GLY A 240 -22.77 20.41 -21.01
CA GLY A 240 -22.64 19.71 -19.72
C GLY A 240 -21.51 18.67 -19.65
N MET A 241 -20.71 18.55 -20.70
CA MET A 241 -19.61 17.61 -20.82
C MET A 241 -18.33 18.37 -21.17
N LEU A 242 -17.34 18.31 -20.29
CA LEU A 242 -16.00 18.82 -20.51
C LEU A 242 -15.13 17.68 -21.08
N GLU A 243 -14.62 17.89 -22.29
CA GLU A 243 -13.62 17.01 -22.90
C GLU A 243 -12.28 17.74 -22.91
N PHE A 244 -11.24 17.12 -22.35
CA PHE A 244 -9.91 17.75 -22.32
C PHE A 244 -8.75 16.74 -22.34
N ARG A 245 -7.56 17.26 -22.68
CA ARG A 245 -6.25 16.60 -22.66
C ARG A 245 -5.20 17.57 -22.10
N ILE A 246 -4.01 17.05 -21.84
CA ILE A 246 -2.88 17.83 -21.34
C ILE A 246 -1.77 17.83 -22.40
N LEU A 247 -1.16 18.99 -22.63
CA LEU A 247 -0.01 19.19 -23.51
C LEU A 247 1.23 19.52 -22.68
N VAL A 248 2.38 19.05 -23.15
CA VAL A 248 3.69 19.41 -22.59
C VAL A 248 4.23 20.64 -23.33
N ASP A 249 4.57 21.71 -22.61
CA ASP A 249 5.09 22.97 -23.16
C ASP A 249 4.17 23.63 -24.22
N GLY A 250 2.88 23.29 -24.22
CA GLY A 250 1.94 23.74 -25.24
C GLY A 250 2.16 23.14 -26.64
N ASP A 251 2.97 22.10 -26.76
CA ASP A 251 3.27 21.43 -28.03
C ASP A 251 2.17 20.41 -28.38
N ALA A 252 1.51 20.62 -29.53
CA ALA A 252 0.45 19.76 -30.04
C ALA A 252 0.92 18.34 -30.40
N ASP A 253 2.23 18.13 -30.57
CA ASP A 253 2.83 16.81 -30.81
C ASP A 253 3.16 16.06 -29.50
N LYS A 254 2.99 16.69 -28.32
CA LYS A 254 3.29 16.10 -27.01
C LYS A 254 2.02 15.94 -26.15
N ASN A 255 1.10 15.10 -26.58
CA ASN A 255 -0.18 14.87 -25.88
C ASN A 255 -0.05 13.89 -24.72
N ILE A 256 -0.69 14.22 -23.60
CA ILE A 256 -0.87 13.38 -22.41
C ILE A 256 -2.38 13.16 -22.21
N GLY A 257 -2.76 11.89 -22.09
CA GLY A 257 -4.17 11.45 -22.10
C GLY A 257 -4.33 10.07 -21.46
N PRO A 258 -5.57 9.62 -21.23
CA PRO A 258 -5.85 8.27 -20.77
C PRO A 258 -5.61 7.24 -21.88
N GLU A 259 -5.46 5.97 -21.55
CA GLU A 259 -5.35 4.89 -22.55
C GLU A 259 -6.59 4.78 -23.46
N ASP A 260 -7.78 4.97 -22.88
CA ASP A 260 -9.06 5.05 -23.58
C ASP A 260 -9.81 6.31 -23.12
N THR A 261 -10.62 6.91 -23.99
CA THR A 261 -11.47 8.05 -23.63
C THR A 261 -12.39 7.67 -22.47
N THR A 262 -12.27 8.36 -21.33
CA THR A 262 -12.87 7.90 -20.07
C THR A 262 -13.20 9.03 -19.11
N SER A 263 -14.18 8.78 -18.24
CA SER A 263 -14.55 9.63 -17.11
C SER A 263 -13.92 9.19 -15.78
N LYS A 264 -12.96 8.26 -15.82
CA LYS A 264 -12.31 7.72 -14.62
C LYS A 264 -10.98 8.44 -14.36
N PRO A 265 -10.82 9.13 -13.21
CA PRO A 265 -9.53 9.74 -12.84
C PRO A 265 -8.39 8.72 -12.66
N LEU A 266 -8.73 7.49 -12.30
CA LEU A 266 -7.78 6.40 -12.03
C LEU A 266 -7.30 5.65 -13.29
N ALA A 267 -7.69 6.10 -14.49
CA ALA A 267 -7.23 5.49 -15.73
C ALA A 267 -5.72 5.69 -15.93
N ALA A 268 -5.07 4.72 -16.58
CA ALA A 268 -3.64 4.81 -16.88
C ALA A 268 -3.35 6.01 -17.79
N ILE A 269 -2.43 6.88 -17.36
CA ILE A 269 -2.02 8.08 -18.10
C ILE A 269 -0.87 7.72 -19.05
N LYS A 270 -1.03 8.00 -20.34
CA LYS A 270 -0.05 7.74 -21.41
C LYS A 270 0.53 9.05 -21.95
N GLY A 271 1.58 8.94 -22.78
CA GLY A 271 2.27 10.07 -23.41
C GLY A 271 3.46 10.62 -22.60
N PRO A 272 4.14 11.67 -23.07
CA PRO A 272 3.82 12.47 -24.26
C PRO A 272 3.95 11.67 -25.56
N ASP A 273 2.91 11.69 -26.40
CA ASP A 273 2.89 11.03 -27.70
C ASP A 273 2.09 11.88 -28.71
N LYS A 274 2.52 11.85 -29.97
CA LYS A 274 1.91 12.59 -31.09
C LYS A 274 0.63 11.92 -31.58
N GLU A 275 0.56 10.59 -31.51
CA GLU A 275 -0.58 9.82 -32.03
C GLU A 275 -1.73 9.70 -31.01
N LEU A 276 -1.52 10.17 -29.77
CA LEU A 276 -2.52 10.06 -28.72
C LEU A 276 -3.70 11.01 -28.96
N ARG A 277 -4.87 10.44 -29.26
CA ARG A 277 -6.14 11.15 -29.54
C ARG A 277 -7.24 10.87 -28.50
N THR A 278 -6.88 10.38 -27.32
CA THR A 278 -7.81 10.03 -26.24
C THR A 278 -7.96 11.16 -25.24
N SER A 279 -9.15 11.32 -24.66
CA SER A 279 -9.50 12.47 -23.81
C SER A 279 -10.15 12.04 -22.50
N TRP A 280 -10.05 12.89 -21.47
CA TRP A 280 -10.91 12.75 -20.29
C TRP A 280 -12.26 13.40 -20.55
N LEU A 281 -13.33 12.74 -20.10
CA LEU A 281 -14.71 13.23 -20.17
C LEU A 281 -15.24 13.49 -18.77
N VAL A 282 -15.62 14.73 -18.47
CA VAL A 282 -16.13 15.11 -17.16
C VAL A 282 -17.52 15.71 -17.29
N GLU A 283 -18.48 15.11 -16.58
CA GLU A 283 -19.85 15.61 -16.51
C GLU A 283 -19.95 16.70 -15.44
N GLY A 284 -20.56 17.83 -15.78
CA GLY A 284 -20.74 18.94 -14.87
C GLY A 284 -21.96 19.79 -15.24
N SER A 285 -22.41 20.64 -14.31
CA SER A 285 -23.50 21.56 -14.61
C SER A 285 -23.01 22.64 -15.60
N PRO A 286 -23.75 22.93 -16.68
CA PRO A 286 -23.37 23.99 -17.62
C PRO A 286 -23.06 25.31 -16.89
N GLY A 287 -21.90 25.90 -17.17
CA GLY A 287 -21.43 27.13 -16.53
C GLY A 287 -20.83 26.96 -15.12
N SER A 288 -20.82 25.75 -14.55
CA SER A 288 -20.03 25.45 -13.35
C SER A 288 -18.53 25.44 -13.67
N ILE A 289 -17.70 25.77 -12.68
CA ILE A 289 -16.24 25.75 -12.82
C ILE A 289 -15.70 24.46 -12.22
N LEU A 290 -14.90 23.73 -12.98
CA LEU A 290 -14.17 22.56 -12.53
C LEU A 290 -12.68 22.89 -12.46
N ARG A 291 -12.08 22.67 -11.29
CA ARG A 291 -10.63 22.71 -11.13
C ARG A 291 -10.04 21.38 -11.58
N VAL A 292 -9.32 21.37 -12.69
CA VAL A 292 -8.51 20.23 -13.13
C VAL A 292 -7.13 20.35 -12.51
N GLU A 293 -6.65 19.27 -11.89
CA GLU A 293 -5.34 19.17 -11.25
C GLU A 293 -4.55 18.04 -11.88
N PHE A 294 -3.30 18.31 -12.23
CA PHE A 294 -2.37 17.37 -12.82
C PHE A 294 -1.08 17.35 -12.00
N LEU A 295 -0.75 16.19 -11.46
CA LEU A 295 0.45 15.99 -10.64
C LEU A 295 1.45 15.14 -11.41
N THR A 296 2.68 15.64 -11.52
CA THR A 296 3.84 14.93 -12.07
C THR A 296 4.95 14.84 -11.02
N CYS A 297 5.47 13.64 -10.79
CA CYS A 297 6.63 13.47 -9.91
C CYS A 297 7.92 13.67 -10.72
N THR A 298 8.67 14.72 -10.40
CA THR A 298 9.94 15.04 -11.08
C THR A 298 11.16 14.36 -10.46
N LYS A 299 11.02 13.64 -9.34
CA LYS A 299 12.17 13.23 -8.48
C LYS A 299 12.41 11.73 -8.28
N ASP A 300 11.77 10.84 -9.04
CA ASP A 300 12.15 9.41 -8.98
C ASP A 300 13.29 9.10 -9.95
N LEU A 301 14.53 9.19 -9.43
CA LEU A 301 15.81 8.92 -10.09
C LEU A 301 16.03 7.45 -10.52
N HIS A 302 15.02 6.59 -10.47
CA HIS A 302 15.22 5.14 -10.60
C HIS A 302 14.18 4.39 -11.43
N SER A 303 13.20 5.06 -12.04
CA SER A 303 12.24 4.38 -12.90
C SER A 303 11.97 5.16 -14.18
N SER A 304 11.92 4.45 -15.30
CA SER A 304 11.49 4.97 -16.61
C SER A 304 10.00 5.34 -16.64
N ILE A 305 9.27 5.15 -15.54
CA ILE A 305 7.86 5.47 -15.39
C ILE A 305 7.76 6.72 -14.50
N LYS A 306 7.42 7.86 -15.08
CA LYS A 306 7.09 9.07 -14.31
C LYS A 306 5.66 8.92 -13.78
N PRO A 307 5.43 8.69 -12.47
CA PRO A 307 4.08 8.56 -11.96
C PRO A 307 3.36 9.89 -12.12
N ARG A 308 2.16 9.81 -12.71
CA ARG A 308 1.29 10.95 -12.96
C ARG A 308 -0.08 10.65 -12.38
N SER A 309 -0.75 11.66 -11.85
CA SER A 309 -2.15 11.56 -11.44
C SER A 309 -2.93 12.77 -11.92
N ILE A 310 -4.22 12.56 -12.15
CA ILE A 310 -5.15 13.61 -12.55
C ILE A 310 -6.38 13.58 -11.64
N SER A 311 -6.84 14.75 -11.24
CA SER A 311 -8.08 14.95 -10.47
C SER A 311 -8.85 16.13 -11.03
N TRP A 312 -10.15 16.16 -10.77
CA TRP A 312 -10.98 17.32 -11.06
C TRP A 312 -12.02 17.50 -9.96
N VAL A 313 -12.19 18.74 -9.51
CA VAL A 313 -13.05 19.08 -8.36
C VAL A 313 -13.91 20.29 -8.70
N PRO A 314 -15.23 20.28 -8.39
CA PRO A 314 -16.06 21.47 -8.54
C PRO A 314 -15.56 22.62 -7.64
N VAL A 315 -15.44 23.81 -8.21
CA VAL A 315 -15.15 25.04 -7.48
C VAL A 315 -16.49 25.65 -7.08
N SER A 316 -16.75 25.67 -5.77
CA SER A 316 -17.94 26.28 -5.14
C SER A 316 -17.85 27.79 -5.06
#